data_AF-A0A661BJ59-F1
#
_entry.id   AF-A0A661BJ59-F1
#
_cell.length_a   1.000
_cell.length_b   1.000
_cell.length_c   1.000
_cell.angle_alpha   90.00
_cell.angle_beta   90.00
_cell.angle_gamma   90.00
#
_symmetry.space_group_name_H-M   'P 1'
#
loop_
_entity.id
_entity.type
_entity.pdbx_description
1 polymer ?
#
loop_
_entity_poly.entity_id
_entity_poly.type
_entity_poly.pdbx_seq_one_letter_code
_entity_poly.pdbx_strand_id
1 'polypeptide(L)'
;MRKKGMLVLACLVLVAMSFPVLAQDWTMDVVAWTGDRTASFVRTFGVHAGATDYYDYETFDVPFLAPPSGPYAVFPLLPDDPYYGTIAGLSTDIRGSEESEVIWRLQVLNDFSEGNRLVTWDIGSLPLPEKSAAAYGYMYVGVTSIGGVVTSWTDMSEVDSATFGAVEEVQFRFVAAGAEDSYPPEVSNIEPGDEEYGVALDASIEFDITDDVNGVDLSTLVLNVNGEDVTGYTTLPIVGGYH
;
A
#
# COMPACT_ATOMS: atom_id res chain seq x y z
N MET A 1 34.59 27.58 -55.48
CA MET A 1 34.43 26.14 -55.17
C MET A 1 34.36 25.98 -53.66
N ARG A 2 33.18 25.66 -53.12
CA ARG A 2 32.85 25.63 -51.68
C ARG A 2 33.33 24.31 -51.03
N LYS A 3 33.93 24.42 -49.85
CA LYS A 3 34.37 23.31 -48.98
C LYS A 3 33.16 22.47 -48.54
N LYS A 4 33.29 21.14 -48.64
CA LYS A 4 32.35 20.16 -48.04
C LYS A 4 32.67 20.04 -46.55
N GLY A 5 31.75 20.49 -45.70
CA GLY A 5 31.76 20.21 -44.27
C GLY A 5 31.06 18.87 -44.02
N MET A 6 31.81 17.92 -43.47
CA MET A 6 31.33 16.61 -43.04
C MET A 6 30.54 16.80 -41.75
N LEU A 7 29.24 16.51 -41.78
CA LEU A 7 28.37 16.53 -40.60
C LEU A 7 28.58 15.22 -39.84
N VAL A 8 29.26 15.28 -38.70
CA VAL A 8 29.35 14.15 -37.76
C VAL A 8 28.03 14.10 -36.99
N LEU A 9 27.25 13.05 -37.21
CA LEU A 9 26.02 12.77 -36.48
C LEU A 9 26.42 12.21 -35.10
N ALA A 10 26.33 13.03 -34.06
CA ALA A 10 26.48 12.56 -32.69
C ALA A 10 25.20 11.81 -32.29
N CYS A 11 25.27 10.48 -32.22
CA CYS A 11 24.26 9.67 -31.54
C CYS A 11 24.31 10.01 -30.05
N LEU A 12 23.37 10.85 -29.61
CA LEU A 12 23.10 11.07 -28.20
C LEU A 12 22.35 9.83 -27.70
N VAL A 13 23.10 8.89 -27.11
CA VAL A 13 22.51 7.80 -26.32
C VAL A 13 21.90 8.46 -25.10
N LEU A 14 20.58 8.66 -25.13
CA LEU A 14 19.81 9.05 -23.96
C LEU A 14 19.77 7.80 -23.07
N VAL A 15 20.73 7.67 -22.15
CA VAL A 15 20.58 6.75 -21.02
C VAL A 15 19.46 7.36 -20.18
N ALA A 16 18.24 6.86 -20.38
CA ALA A 16 17.18 7.05 -19.40
C ALA A 16 17.66 6.30 -18.15
N MET A 17 18.35 7.00 -17.26
CA MET A 17 18.41 6.57 -15.88
C MET A 17 16.97 6.64 -15.39
N SER A 18 16.34 5.48 -15.25
CA SER A 18 15.16 5.33 -14.39
C SER A 18 15.62 5.72 -13.00
N PHE A 19 15.47 7.00 -12.65
CA PHE A 19 15.52 7.40 -11.27
C PHE A 19 14.36 6.67 -10.58
N PRO A 20 14.59 5.98 -9.45
CA PRO A 20 13.46 5.62 -8.61
C PRO A 20 12.76 6.93 -8.27
N VAL A 21 11.51 7.08 -8.71
CA VAL A 21 10.64 8.17 -8.31
C VAL A 21 10.27 7.89 -6.86
N LEU A 22 11.10 8.28 -5.89
CA LEU A 22 10.75 8.20 -4.47
C LEU A 22 11.36 9.39 -3.73
N ALA A 23 10.69 10.54 -3.86
CA ALA A 23 10.66 11.58 -2.85
C ALA A 23 9.22 12.06 -2.86
N GLN A 24 8.41 11.50 -1.98
CA GLN A 24 6.98 11.58 -2.05
C GLN A 24 6.45 12.15 -0.75
N ASP A 25 5.99 13.41 -0.81
CA ASP A 25 5.51 14.13 0.36
C ASP A 25 4.03 14.46 0.18
N TRP A 26 3.19 13.97 1.09
CA TRP A 26 1.78 14.35 1.16
C TRP A 26 1.26 14.25 2.59
N THR A 27 0.21 15.00 2.89
CA THR A 27 -0.52 14.90 4.16
C THR A 27 -2.01 14.99 3.90
N MET A 28 -2.80 14.34 4.75
CA MET A 28 -4.25 14.46 4.75
C MET A 28 -4.81 14.44 6.16
N ASP A 29 -6.03 14.94 6.29
CA ASP A 29 -6.79 14.95 7.54
C ASP A 29 -7.88 13.88 7.53
N VAL A 30 -8.06 13.25 8.69
CA VAL A 30 -9.24 12.45 9.05
C VAL A 30 -9.94 13.08 10.26
N VAL A 31 -11.25 12.87 10.37
CA VAL A 31 -12.04 13.30 11.51
C VAL A 31 -12.59 12.08 12.24
N ALA A 32 -12.09 11.83 13.44
CA ALA A 32 -12.61 10.79 14.33
C ALA A 32 -13.74 11.33 15.20
N TRP A 33 -14.79 10.55 15.39
CA TRP A 33 -15.98 10.91 16.16
C TRP A 33 -16.22 9.90 17.27
N THR A 34 -16.66 10.38 18.44
CA THR A 34 -17.15 9.54 19.53
C THR A 34 -18.37 8.75 19.12
N GLY A 35 -18.64 7.63 19.79
CA GLY A 35 -19.75 6.73 19.50
C GLY A 35 -21.13 7.38 19.57
N ASP A 36 -21.29 8.39 20.42
CA ASP A 36 -22.49 9.23 20.54
C ASP A 36 -22.51 10.45 19.62
N ARG A 37 -21.45 10.65 18.82
CA ARG A 37 -21.23 11.79 17.89
C ARG A 37 -21.24 13.16 18.58
N THR A 38 -20.96 13.23 19.88
CA THR A 38 -20.91 14.49 20.62
C THR A 38 -19.57 15.22 20.54
N ALA A 39 -18.49 14.50 20.23
CA ALA A 39 -17.16 15.07 20.05
C ALA A 39 -16.48 14.54 18.78
N SER A 40 -15.61 15.39 18.21
CA SER A 40 -14.82 15.08 17.01
C SER A 40 -13.37 15.53 17.17
N PHE A 41 -12.45 14.82 16.53
CA PHE A 41 -11.01 15.04 16.60
C PHE A 41 -10.41 14.99 15.20
N VAL A 42 -9.83 16.10 14.74
CA VAL A 42 -9.06 16.14 13.49
C VAL A 42 -7.68 15.55 13.75
N ARG A 43 -7.27 14.59 12.93
CA ARG A 43 -5.95 13.97 12.99
C ARG A 43 -5.33 13.99 11.61
N THR A 44 -4.04 14.33 11.56
CA THR A 44 -3.31 14.49 10.31
C THR A 44 -2.30 13.37 10.18
N PHE A 45 -2.17 12.79 9.01
CA PHE A 45 -1.10 11.85 8.73
C PHE A 45 -0.62 11.99 7.31
N GLY A 46 0.53 11.40 7.01
CA GLY A 46 1.11 11.48 5.70
C GLY A 46 2.50 10.90 5.63
N VAL A 47 3.15 11.09 4.50
CA VAL A 47 4.53 10.66 4.27
C VAL A 47 5.40 11.85 3.92
N HIS A 48 6.67 11.75 4.26
CA HIS A 48 7.69 12.72 3.89
C HIS A 48 9.06 12.04 3.76
N ALA A 49 9.86 12.40 2.76
CA ALA A 49 11.16 11.78 2.48
C ALA A 49 12.19 11.93 3.62
N GLY A 50 12.02 12.94 4.47
CA GLY A 50 12.86 13.16 5.66
C GLY A 50 12.36 12.55 6.96
N ALA A 51 11.15 11.97 6.98
CA ALA A 51 10.52 11.43 8.18
C ALA A 51 10.93 9.96 8.43
N THR A 52 10.63 9.47 9.63
CA THR A 52 10.86 8.08 10.04
C THR A 52 9.55 7.41 10.49
N ASP A 53 9.58 6.10 10.75
CA ASP A 53 8.43 5.39 11.32
C ASP A 53 8.27 5.57 12.84
N TYR A 54 9.26 6.23 13.46
CA TYR A 54 9.25 6.57 14.87
C TYR A 54 8.93 8.05 15.06
N TYR A 55 8.71 8.44 16.30
CA TYR A 55 8.45 9.82 16.66
C TYR A 55 9.60 10.76 16.24
N ASP A 56 9.30 11.63 15.27
CA ASP A 56 10.19 12.65 14.74
C ASP A 56 10.07 13.96 15.53
N TYR A 57 10.81 14.01 16.64
CA TYR A 57 10.81 15.13 17.58
C TYR A 57 11.13 16.49 16.91
N GLU A 58 10.21 17.45 17.05
CA GLU A 58 10.32 18.84 16.59
C GLU A 58 10.37 19.07 15.06
N THR A 59 10.26 18.02 14.23
CA THR A 59 10.36 18.16 12.77
C THR A 59 9.08 17.85 12.01
N PHE A 60 8.51 16.65 12.19
CA PHE A 60 7.39 16.18 11.37
C PHE A 60 6.17 15.83 12.19
N ASP A 61 6.36 15.19 13.33
CA ASP A 61 5.27 14.77 14.20
C ASP A 61 4.84 15.84 15.17
N VAL A 62 3.56 15.77 15.56
CA VAL A 62 3.01 16.62 16.61
C VAL A 62 2.55 15.72 17.76
N PRO A 63 3.20 15.77 18.95
CA PRO A 63 2.80 14.97 20.08
C PRO A 63 1.44 15.40 20.59
N PHE A 64 0.58 14.43 20.89
CA PHE A 64 -0.72 14.69 21.48
C PHE A 64 -0.60 14.85 23.00
N LEU A 65 -1.10 15.98 23.50
CA LEU A 65 -1.25 16.21 24.93
C LEU A 65 -2.65 15.73 25.37
N ALA A 66 -2.67 14.59 26.05
CA ALA A 66 -3.93 14.02 26.55
C ALA A 66 -4.66 15.00 27.47
N PRO A 67 -5.96 15.24 27.24
CA PRO A 67 -6.74 16.08 28.14
C PRO A 67 -6.86 15.42 29.52
N PRO A 68 -7.04 16.19 30.61
CA PRO A 68 -7.21 15.63 31.95
C PRO A 68 -8.41 14.68 32.09
N SER A 69 -9.41 14.83 31.22
CA SER A 69 -10.61 14.01 31.17
C SER A 69 -11.27 14.10 29.80
N GLY A 70 -12.09 13.10 29.48
CA GLY A 70 -12.90 13.05 28.26
C GLY A 70 -12.25 12.25 27.13
N PRO A 71 -13.00 12.00 26.06
CA PRO A 71 -12.54 11.23 24.92
C PRO A 71 -11.49 12.00 24.12
N TYR A 72 -10.61 11.26 23.47
CA TYR A 72 -9.63 11.81 22.52
C TYR A 72 -9.25 10.78 21.46
N ALA A 73 -8.75 11.25 20.31
CA ALA A 73 -8.16 10.39 19.28
C ALA A 73 -6.63 10.51 19.26
N VAL A 74 -5.89 9.49 18.86
CA VAL A 74 -4.43 9.58 18.66
C VAL A 74 -3.94 8.56 17.63
N PHE A 75 -2.80 8.86 17.01
CA PHE A 75 -1.93 7.83 16.45
C PHE A 75 -1.01 7.30 17.57
N PRO A 76 -1.09 6.01 17.96
CA PRO A 76 -0.24 5.45 18.99
C PRO A 76 1.16 5.17 18.44
N LEU A 77 2.17 5.47 19.26
CA LEU A 77 3.56 5.12 18.95
C LEU A 77 3.74 3.61 18.82
N LEU A 78 4.75 3.21 18.06
CA LEU A 78 5.17 1.81 17.98
C LEU A 78 5.80 1.37 19.32
N PRO A 79 5.64 0.11 19.77
CA PRO A 79 6.18 -0.34 21.06
C PRO A 79 7.70 -0.26 21.21
N ASP A 80 8.42 -0.28 20.09
CA ASP A 80 9.86 -0.14 19.96
C ASP A 80 10.34 1.32 19.83
N ASP A 81 9.41 2.27 19.75
CA ASP A 81 9.72 3.69 19.80
C ASP A 81 10.33 4.07 21.17
N PRO A 82 11.48 4.77 21.21
CA PRO A 82 12.11 5.22 22.47
C PRO A 82 11.21 6.09 23.36
N TYR A 83 10.21 6.75 22.78
CA TYR A 83 9.24 7.60 23.48
C TYR A 83 7.92 6.89 23.80
N TYR A 84 7.81 5.60 23.46
CA TYR A 84 6.65 4.79 23.79
C TYR A 84 6.35 4.84 25.29
N GLY A 85 5.09 5.13 25.64
CA GLY A 85 4.64 5.30 27.02
C GLY A 85 5.04 6.61 27.70
N THR A 86 5.86 7.46 27.07
CA THR A 86 6.21 8.80 27.57
C THR A 86 5.22 9.85 27.10
N ILE A 87 4.77 9.76 25.85
CA ILE A 87 3.68 10.57 25.30
C ILE A 87 2.47 9.70 25.00
N ALA A 88 1.28 10.31 25.02
CA ALA A 88 0.02 9.60 24.84
C ALA A 88 -0.21 9.09 23.40
N GLY A 89 0.58 9.57 22.45
CA GLY A 89 0.46 9.36 21.01
C GLY A 89 0.66 10.67 20.26
N LEU A 90 0.30 10.69 18.99
CA LEU A 90 0.48 11.82 18.08
C LEU A 90 -0.86 12.37 17.59
N SER A 91 -0.94 13.69 17.40
CA SER A 91 -2.03 14.33 16.67
C SER A 91 -1.74 14.46 15.17
N THR A 92 -0.45 14.47 14.83
CA THR A 92 0.07 14.43 13.48
C THR A 92 1.16 13.37 13.42
N ASP A 93 1.03 12.40 12.52
CA ASP A 93 1.96 11.27 12.36
C ASP A 93 2.44 11.20 10.90
N ILE A 94 3.70 11.59 10.66
CA ILE A 94 4.31 11.62 9.34
C ILE A 94 5.35 10.52 9.24
N ARG A 95 5.26 9.69 8.21
CA ARG A 95 6.12 8.50 8.02
C ARG A 95 7.10 8.69 6.88
N GLY A 96 8.15 7.87 6.86
CA GLY A 96 9.12 7.89 5.75
C GLY A 96 8.48 7.52 4.41
N SER A 97 8.87 8.21 3.33
CA SER A 97 8.40 7.90 1.97
C SER A 97 9.24 6.85 1.22
N GLU A 98 10.25 6.29 1.88
CA GLU A 98 11.16 5.30 1.30
C GLU A 98 10.55 3.89 1.28
N GLU A 99 9.54 3.65 2.12
CA GLU A 99 8.82 2.39 2.18
C GLU A 99 7.73 2.34 1.09
N SER A 100 7.60 1.18 0.45
CA SER A 100 6.57 0.92 -0.56
C SER A 100 5.16 0.84 0.04
N GLU A 101 5.07 0.53 1.32
CA GLU A 101 3.84 0.39 2.09
C GLU A 101 4.00 0.99 3.49
N VAL A 102 3.01 1.78 3.92
CA VAL A 102 3.02 2.44 5.23
C VAL A 102 1.66 2.26 5.91
N ILE A 103 1.66 1.99 7.22
CA ILE A 103 0.44 1.82 8.01
C ILE A 103 0.40 2.80 9.19
N TRP A 104 -0.69 3.57 9.28
CA TRP A 104 -1.04 4.36 10.47
C TRP A 104 -2.16 3.67 11.25
N ARG A 105 -2.16 3.84 12.57
CA ARG A 105 -3.19 3.31 13.46
C ARG A 105 -3.87 4.46 14.17
N LEU A 106 -5.19 4.54 14.15
CA LEU A 106 -5.95 5.58 14.82
C LEU A 106 -6.85 4.97 15.88
N GLN A 107 -6.71 5.46 17.10
CA GLN A 107 -7.48 5.02 18.26
C GLN A 107 -8.34 6.17 18.80
N VAL A 108 -9.56 5.87 19.22
CA VAL A 108 -10.39 6.78 20.04
C VAL A 108 -10.47 6.20 21.45
N LEU A 109 -9.82 6.89 22.38
CA LEU A 109 -9.65 6.47 23.77
C LEU A 109 -10.52 7.32 24.70
N ASN A 110 -10.80 6.80 25.90
CA ASN A 110 -11.64 7.43 26.93
C ASN A 110 -13.05 7.84 26.46
N ASP A 111 -13.52 7.26 25.36
CA ASP A 111 -14.91 7.30 24.96
C ASP A 111 -15.64 6.13 25.62
N PHE A 112 -16.64 6.41 26.45
CA PHE A 112 -17.47 5.41 27.13
C PHE A 112 -18.87 5.29 26.53
N SER A 113 -19.13 5.94 25.40
CA SER A 113 -20.39 5.80 24.69
C SER A 113 -20.57 4.38 24.14
N GLU A 114 -21.82 3.92 24.11
CA GLU A 114 -22.19 2.57 23.66
C GLU A 114 -22.15 2.42 22.13
N GLY A 115 -22.24 3.52 21.38
CA GLY A 115 -22.28 3.51 19.91
C GLY A 115 -20.92 3.25 19.26
N ASN A 116 -20.91 2.75 18.03
CA ASN A 116 -19.67 2.64 17.26
C ASN A 116 -19.09 4.02 16.98
N ARG A 117 -17.78 4.16 17.14
CA ARG A 117 -17.02 5.33 16.71
C ARG A 117 -17.02 5.38 15.18
N LEU A 118 -16.72 6.54 14.64
CA LEU A 118 -16.70 6.79 13.21
C LEU A 118 -15.44 7.58 12.88
N VAL A 119 -14.78 7.24 11.80
CA VAL A 119 -13.80 8.11 11.18
C VAL A 119 -14.26 8.44 9.77
N THR A 120 -14.09 9.70 9.38
CA THR A 120 -14.45 10.24 8.07
C THR A 120 -13.26 10.93 7.43
N TRP A 121 -13.19 10.92 6.10
CA TRP A 121 -12.21 11.68 5.30
C TRP A 121 -12.89 12.30 4.08
N ASP A 122 -12.18 13.20 3.41
CA ASP A 122 -12.58 13.70 2.10
C ASP A 122 -11.92 12.85 1.01
N ILE A 123 -12.71 12.18 0.17
CA ILE A 123 -12.20 11.43 -0.98
C ILE A 123 -11.39 12.34 -1.91
N GLY A 124 -11.71 13.63 -1.98
CA GLY A 124 -11.00 14.63 -2.77
C GLY A 124 -9.57 14.93 -2.27
N SER A 125 -9.28 14.68 -0.98
CA SER A 125 -7.95 14.93 -0.39
C SER A 125 -7.01 13.72 -0.47
N LEU A 126 -7.51 12.58 -0.97
CA LEU A 126 -6.71 11.36 -1.06
C LEU A 126 -5.54 11.54 -2.04
N PRO A 127 -4.36 10.99 -1.71
CA PRO A 127 -3.17 11.03 -2.54
C PRO A 127 -3.26 10.03 -3.72
N LEU A 128 -4.30 10.10 -4.55
CA LEU A 128 -4.52 9.12 -5.63
C LEU A 128 -3.73 9.44 -6.92
N PRO A 129 -3.33 8.42 -7.70
CA PRO A 129 -2.56 8.60 -8.93
C PRO A 129 -3.27 9.43 -10.01
N GLU A 130 -4.58 9.25 -10.12
CA GLU A 130 -5.42 9.87 -11.15
C GLU A 130 -5.79 11.33 -10.87
N LYS A 131 -5.57 11.81 -9.64
CA LYS A 131 -6.01 13.15 -9.19
C LYS A 131 -4.93 14.24 -9.31
N SER A 132 -3.68 13.87 -9.58
CA SER A 132 -2.59 14.85 -9.74
C SER A 132 -1.48 14.29 -10.64
N ALA A 133 -0.78 15.17 -11.39
CA ALA A 133 0.39 14.80 -12.19
C ALA A 133 1.59 14.31 -11.34
N ALA A 134 1.52 14.50 -10.01
CA ALA A 134 2.34 13.86 -9.02
C ALA A 134 1.53 12.70 -8.41
N ALA A 135 1.31 11.66 -9.21
CA ALA A 135 0.60 10.46 -8.79
C ALA A 135 1.29 9.85 -7.55
N TYR A 136 0.53 9.65 -6.47
CA TYR A 136 1.12 9.35 -5.17
C TYR A 136 0.93 7.88 -4.76
N GLY A 137 -0.28 7.36 -4.65
CA GLY A 137 -0.50 5.95 -4.34
C GLY A 137 -1.93 5.63 -3.96
N TYR A 138 -2.17 4.42 -3.48
CA TYR A 138 -3.50 3.94 -3.11
C TYR A 138 -3.66 3.93 -1.60
N MET A 139 -4.86 4.25 -1.14
CA MET A 139 -5.18 4.38 0.28
C MET A 139 -6.30 3.40 0.62
N TYR A 140 -6.06 2.61 1.66
CA TYR A 140 -7.02 1.64 2.17
C TYR A 140 -7.28 1.86 3.65
N VAL A 141 -8.47 1.50 4.08
CA VAL A 141 -8.89 1.53 5.48
C VAL A 141 -9.27 0.14 5.94
N GLY A 142 -8.95 -0.18 7.19
CA GLY A 142 -9.34 -1.42 7.83
C GLY A 142 -9.65 -1.22 9.31
N VAL A 143 -10.46 -2.11 9.87
CA VAL A 143 -10.80 -2.11 11.29
C VAL A 143 -10.33 -3.42 11.90
N THR A 144 -9.72 -3.34 13.07
CA THR A 144 -9.27 -4.50 13.84
C THR A 144 -9.31 -4.20 15.33
N SER A 145 -9.17 -5.21 16.17
CA SER A 145 -8.98 -4.99 17.62
C SER A 145 -7.73 -4.16 17.86
N ILE A 146 -7.69 -3.36 18.93
CA ILE A 146 -6.51 -2.54 19.26
C ILE A 146 -5.22 -3.38 19.25
N GLY A 147 -4.23 -2.95 18.46
CA GLY A 147 -2.95 -3.66 18.26
C GLY A 147 -3.03 -4.94 17.42
N GLY A 148 -4.19 -5.24 16.82
CA GLY A 148 -4.40 -6.35 15.91
C GLY A 148 -3.87 -6.09 14.50
N VAL A 149 -4.05 -7.09 13.64
CA VAL A 149 -3.72 -7.02 12.22
C VAL A 149 -5.02 -6.92 11.43
N VAL A 150 -5.10 -5.99 10.47
CA VAL A 150 -6.20 -5.93 9.52
C VAL A 150 -6.04 -7.04 8.49
N THR A 151 -7.11 -7.81 8.26
CA THR A 151 -7.13 -8.91 7.28
C THR A 151 -8.01 -8.61 6.07
N SER A 152 -8.77 -7.52 6.11
CA SER A 152 -9.61 -7.07 5.01
C SER A 152 -9.54 -5.56 4.91
N TRP A 153 -9.10 -5.08 3.75
CA TRP A 153 -8.89 -3.68 3.44
C TRP A 153 -10.01 -3.18 2.51
N THR A 154 -10.50 -1.97 2.76
CA THR A 154 -11.47 -1.29 1.90
C THR A 154 -10.80 -0.09 1.23
N ASP A 155 -11.00 0.08 -0.08
CA ASP A 155 -10.46 1.23 -0.83
C ASP A 155 -11.13 2.53 -0.36
N MET A 156 -10.32 3.47 0.11
CA MET A 156 -10.78 4.77 0.59
C MET A 156 -11.26 5.69 -0.54
N SER A 157 -11.01 5.36 -1.81
CA SER A 157 -11.54 6.09 -2.96
C SER A 157 -13.02 5.81 -3.23
N GLU A 158 -13.52 4.67 -2.73
CA GLU A 158 -14.90 4.21 -2.92
C GLU A 158 -15.82 4.56 -1.74
N VAL A 159 -15.25 4.76 -0.54
CA VAL A 159 -15.98 5.10 0.69
C VAL A 159 -15.32 6.30 1.39
N ASP A 160 -16.10 7.09 2.13
CA ASP A 160 -15.62 8.30 2.82
C ASP A 160 -15.52 8.13 4.34
N SER A 161 -15.78 6.92 4.83
CA SER A 161 -15.91 6.66 6.25
C SER A 161 -15.75 5.18 6.64
N ALA A 162 -15.41 4.96 7.91
CA ALA A 162 -15.37 3.65 8.54
C ALA A 162 -15.89 3.71 9.99
N THR A 163 -16.65 2.71 10.42
CA THR A 163 -17.14 2.57 11.81
C THR A 163 -16.38 1.49 12.55
N PHE A 164 -16.09 1.72 13.83
CA PHE A 164 -15.35 0.78 14.68
C PHE A 164 -15.84 0.82 16.12
N GLY A 165 -15.68 -0.29 16.83
CA GLY A 165 -16.10 -0.48 18.22
C GLY A 165 -15.19 0.18 19.24
N ALA A 166 -15.59 0.13 20.52
CA ALA A 166 -14.86 0.75 21.63
C ALA A 166 -13.50 0.10 21.96
N VAL A 167 -13.26 -1.12 21.49
CA VAL A 167 -12.03 -1.91 21.68
C VAL A 167 -11.30 -2.18 20.37
N GLU A 168 -11.68 -1.45 19.34
CA GLU A 168 -11.13 -1.54 17.99
C GLU A 168 -10.36 -0.26 17.66
N GLU A 169 -9.50 -0.37 16.66
CA GLU A 169 -8.80 0.75 16.04
C GLU A 169 -9.04 0.73 14.53
N VAL A 170 -8.87 1.89 13.92
CA VAL A 170 -8.85 2.01 12.46
C VAL A 170 -7.39 2.03 12.03
N GLN A 171 -7.04 1.25 11.02
CA GLN A 171 -5.74 1.34 10.37
C GLN A 171 -5.92 1.93 8.97
N PHE A 172 -4.97 2.78 8.59
CA PHE A 172 -4.87 3.34 7.24
C PHE A 172 -3.62 2.76 6.60
N ARG A 173 -3.76 2.17 5.42
CA ARG A 173 -2.67 1.60 4.63
C ARG A 173 -2.48 2.45 3.39
N PHE A 174 -1.27 2.93 3.21
CA PHE A 174 -0.84 3.57 1.98
C PHE A 174 0.07 2.63 1.21
N VAL A 175 -0.15 2.51 -0.09
CA VAL A 175 0.75 1.80 -1.00
C VAL A 175 1.19 2.77 -2.09
N ALA A 176 2.50 2.99 -2.20
CA ALA A 176 3.06 3.94 -3.15
C ALA A 176 2.69 3.57 -4.60
N ALA A 177 2.49 4.58 -5.46
CA ALA A 177 2.23 4.36 -6.87
C ALA A 177 3.43 3.66 -7.51
N GLY A 178 3.20 2.53 -8.17
CA GLY A 178 4.26 1.65 -8.70
C GLY A 178 4.78 0.61 -7.70
N ALA A 179 4.29 0.61 -6.45
CA ALA A 179 4.47 -0.48 -5.49
C ALA A 179 3.26 -1.43 -5.40
N GLU A 180 2.07 -0.98 -5.80
CA GLU A 180 0.99 -1.92 -6.15
C GLU A 180 1.41 -2.66 -7.42
N ASP A 181 1.55 -3.97 -7.31
CA ASP A 181 1.62 -4.81 -8.49
C ASP A 181 0.30 -4.74 -9.24
N SER A 182 0.38 -4.16 -10.42
CA SER A 182 -0.71 -4.04 -11.39
C SER A 182 -0.42 -4.80 -12.67
N TYR A 183 0.69 -5.55 -12.71
CA TYR A 183 1.10 -6.39 -13.81
C TYR A 183 0.69 -7.82 -13.49
N PRO A 184 -0.34 -8.38 -14.15
CA PRO A 184 -0.71 -9.76 -13.88
C PRO A 184 0.45 -10.70 -14.27
N PRO A 185 0.56 -11.87 -13.63
CA PRO A 185 1.50 -12.89 -14.06
C PRO A 185 1.34 -13.21 -15.55
N GLU A 186 2.44 -13.33 -16.26
CA GLU A 186 2.48 -13.72 -17.66
C GLU A 186 2.73 -15.23 -17.79
N VAL A 187 2.04 -15.86 -18.75
CA VAL A 187 2.29 -17.26 -19.14
C VAL A 187 3.03 -17.26 -20.48
N SER A 188 4.14 -17.98 -20.56
CA SER A 188 4.96 -18.09 -21.77
C SER A 188 5.51 -19.50 -21.96
N ASN A 189 6.27 -19.73 -23.04
CA ASN A 189 6.93 -21.02 -23.33
C ASN A 189 6.00 -22.25 -23.24
N ILE A 190 4.75 -22.08 -23.72
CA ILE A 190 3.73 -23.12 -23.68
C ILE A 190 4.08 -24.24 -24.67
N GLU A 191 4.16 -25.46 -24.17
CA GLU A 191 4.34 -26.70 -24.93
C GLU A 191 3.37 -27.76 -24.37
N PRO A 192 2.55 -28.44 -25.20
CA PRO A 192 2.36 -28.22 -26.63
C PRO A 192 1.81 -26.83 -26.95
N GLY A 193 2.13 -26.34 -28.15
CA GLY A 193 1.66 -25.03 -28.58
C GLY A 193 0.14 -24.95 -28.68
N ASP A 194 -0.39 -23.72 -28.61
CA ASP A 194 -1.83 -23.50 -28.82
C ASP A 194 -2.26 -24.03 -30.21
N GLU A 195 -3.40 -24.72 -30.21
CA GLU A 195 -3.95 -25.44 -31.36
C GLU A 195 -3.01 -26.49 -32.00
N GLU A 196 -2.00 -26.99 -31.29
CA GLU A 196 -1.10 -28.01 -31.84
C GLU A 196 -1.81 -29.37 -32.01
N TYR A 197 -1.67 -29.96 -33.20
CA TYR A 197 -2.27 -31.25 -33.53
C TYR A 197 -1.20 -32.34 -33.66
N GLY A 198 -1.57 -33.58 -33.33
CA GLY A 198 -0.67 -34.73 -33.46
C GLY A 198 0.37 -34.84 -32.35
N VAL A 199 0.19 -34.09 -31.27
CA VAL A 199 0.95 -34.23 -30.02
C VAL A 199 0.83 -35.67 -29.52
N ALA A 200 1.96 -36.25 -29.11
CA ALA A 200 1.98 -37.59 -28.54
C ALA A 200 1.19 -37.61 -27.21
N LEU A 201 0.44 -38.68 -26.97
CA LEU A 201 -0.41 -38.78 -25.76
C LEU A 201 0.41 -38.87 -24.45
N ASP A 202 1.72 -39.12 -24.55
CA ASP A 202 2.67 -39.16 -23.45
C ASP A 202 3.55 -37.90 -23.38
N ALA A 203 3.26 -36.87 -24.18
CA ALA A 203 3.93 -35.59 -24.08
C ALA A 203 3.56 -34.87 -22.77
N SER A 204 4.56 -34.22 -22.16
CA SER A 204 4.35 -33.29 -21.04
C SER A 204 3.63 -32.03 -21.51
N ILE A 205 2.88 -31.41 -20.61
CA ILE A 205 2.41 -30.03 -20.76
C ILE A 205 3.30 -29.16 -19.87
N GLU A 206 3.95 -28.17 -20.47
CA GLU A 206 4.97 -27.31 -19.87
C GLU A 206 4.66 -25.86 -20.23
N PHE A 207 4.87 -24.94 -19.29
CA PHE A 207 4.76 -23.50 -19.51
C PHE A 207 5.51 -22.76 -18.40
N ASP A 208 5.98 -21.57 -18.70
CA ASP A 208 6.55 -20.68 -17.69
C ASP A 208 5.46 -19.73 -17.20
N ILE A 209 5.36 -19.54 -15.89
CA ILE A 209 4.58 -18.47 -15.27
C ILE A 209 5.52 -17.51 -14.56
N THR A 210 5.50 -16.24 -14.96
CA THR A 210 6.42 -15.22 -14.43
C THR A 210 5.68 -13.96 -14.02
N ASP A 211 6.17 -13.32 -12.97
CA ASP A 211 5.70 -12.04 -12.47
C ASP A 211 6.92 -11.26 -11.98
N ASP A 212 7.12 -10.04 -12.49
CA ASP A 212 8.32 -9.24 -12.27
C ASP A 212 8.18 -8.24 -11.11
N VAL A 213 7.02 -8.18 -10.45
CA VAL A 213 6.75 -7.22 -9.38
C VAL A 213 6.53 -7.92 -8.04
N ASN A 214 5.47 -8.74 -7.91
CA ASN A 214 5.12 -9.40 -6.64
C ASN A 214 5.36 -10.91 -6.65
N GLY A 215 5.76 -11.46 -7.80
CA GLY A 215 6.03 -12.88 -7.94
C GLY A 215 4.74 -13.72 -8.05
N VAL A 216 4.91 -15.02 -8.26
CA VAL A 216 3.79 -15.93 -8.52
C VAL A 216 3.38 -16.67 -7.25
N ASP A 217 2.11 -16.52 -6.82
CA ASP A 217 1.51 -17.34 -5.78
C ASP A 217 0.96 -18.66 -6.36
N LEU A 218 1.74 -19.74 -6.23
CA LEU A 218 1.39 -21.07 -6.69
C LEU A 218 0.13 -21.66 -6.02
N SER A 219 -0.32 -21.12 -4.87
CA SER A 219 -1.56 -21.59 -4.23
C SER A 219 -2.83 -21.16 -4.97
N THR A 220 -2.70 -20.18 -5.86
CA THR A 220 -3.78 -19.66 -6.72
C THR A 220 -3.80 -20.30 -8.11
N LEU A 221 -2.77 -21.08 -8.45
CA LEU A 221 -2.64 -21.69 -9.76
C LEU A 221 -3.61 -22.88 -9.90
N VAL A 222 -4.44 -22.82 -10.94
CA VAL A 222 -5.34 -23.92 -11.31
C VAL A 222 -5.07 -24.29 -12.77
N LEU A 223 -4.59 -25.52 -13.01
CA LEU A 223 -4.41 -26.07 -14.35
C LEU A 223 -5.51 -27.09 -14.62
N ASN A 224 -6.30 -26.86 -15.67
CA ASN A 224 -7.35 -27.78 -16.09
C ASN A 224 -7.01 -28.41 -17.44
N VAL A 225 -7.06 -29.73 -17.52
CA VAL A 225 -6.94 -30.48 -18.78
C VAL A 225 -8.27 -31.17 -19.07
N ASN A 226 -8.91 -30.83 -20.19
CA ASN A 226 -10.25 -31.32 -20.54
C ASN A 226 -11.32 -31.10 -19.46
N GLY A 227 -11.19 -30.04 -18.65
CA GLY A 227 -12.11 -29.71 -17.57
C GLY A 227 -11.87 -30.46 -16.25
N GLU A 228 -10.77 -31.20 -16.15
CA GLU A 228 -10.31 -31.83 -14.91
C GLU A 228 -9.10 -31.08 -14.36
N ASP A 229 -9.12 -30.77 -13.07
CA ASP A 229 -8.03 -30.11 -12.36
C ASP A 229 -6.86 -31.09 -12.18
N VAL A 230 -5.69 -30.71 -12.67
CA VAL A 230 -4.45 -31.52 -12.65
C VAL A 230 -3.38 -30.94 -11.72
N THR A 231 -3.78 -30.36 -10.58
CA THR A 231 -2.94 -29.74 -9.52
C THR A 231 -1.78 -30.57 -8.92
N GLY A 232 -1.43 -31.73 -9.50
CA GLY A 232 -0.25 -32.53 -9.19
C GLY A 232 0.97 -32.25 -10.09
N TYR A 233 1.14 -31.02 -10.55
CA TYR A 233 2.27 -30.62 -11.39
C TYR A 233 3.59 -30.52 -10.60
N THR A 234 4.72 -30.56 -11.32
CA THR A 234 6.04 -30.29 -10.76
C THR A 234 6.44 -28.87 -11.14
N THR A 235 7.03 -28.13 -10.21
CA THR A 235 7.53 -26.76 -10.47
C THR A 235 9.04 -26.70 -10.35
N LEU A 236 9.69 -25.96 -11.25
CA LEU A 236 11.10 -25.61 -11.21
C LEU A 236 11.24 -24.09 -11.11
N PRO A 237 11.90 -23.55 -10.08
CA PRO A 237 12.10 -22.11 -9.97
C PRO A 237 12.93 -21.56 -11.15
N ILE A 238 12.44 -20.48 -11.76
CA ILE A 238 13.13 -19.70 -12.79
C ILE A 238 13.24 -18.23 -12.35
N VAL A 239 13.94 -17.39 -13.14
CA VAL A 239 14.01 -15.96 -12.83
C VAL A 239 12.60 -15.36 -13.00
N GLY A 240 12.09 -14.73 -11.95
CA GLY A 240 10.76 -14.09 -11.97
C GLY A 240 9.59 -15.06 -11.86
N GLY A 241 9.79 -16.36 -11.60
CA GLY A 241 8.66 -17.28 -11.50
C GLY A 241 9.00 -18.76 -11.48
N TYR A 242 8.17 -19.56 -12.14
CA TYR A 242 8.26 -21.03 -12.18
C TYR A 242 8.05 -21.58 -13.59
N HIS A 243 8.71 -22.68 -13.88
CA HIS A 243 8.44 -23.60 -14.98
C HIS A 243 7.67 -24.82 -14.44
#